data_AF-A8NBV3-F1
#
_entry.id   AF-A8NBV3-F1
#
_cell.length_a   1.000
_cell.length_b   1.000
_cell.length_c   1.000
_cell.angle_alpha   90.00
_cell.angle_beta   90.00
_cell.angle_gamma   90.00
#
_symmetry.space_group_name_H-M   'P 1'
#
loop_
_entity.id
_entity.type
_entity.pdbx_description
1 polymer ?
#
loop_
_entity_poly.entity_id
_entity_poly.type
_entity_poly.pdbx_seq_one_letter_code
_entity_poly.pdbx_strand_id
1 'polypeptide(L)'
;MWKAVNLTKSEDAVAAEEDPASPLTTYPTGSAQDESELIYDLLPRNFSTNGKNFNNGNNNKFPFCAACFIQDNDPRVVYNGRWLLNGTTFQTTHSTTDRGARVELRFRGSKIVVFGTVPVSNATDRPPRAKYSIDGRQTTESTVPMANTPIQGQPFFQANSLNTEEHKLTIEVIRAETPYILQHFFVTPHPRNTTADKVMENGGPRDDRISVGSPGATARPTITNAADIGSPALPSSAYDETGPTRAQSESPSASLVRILSGVLGALIALIIVGILLFLLRRRQKKRNSSSRFFSKFWKYSPRPGTLCV
;
A
#
# COMPACT_ATOMS: atom_id res chain seq x y z
N MET A 1 13.17 29.06 -48.40
CA MET A 1 11.98 29.95 -48.39
C MET A 1 11.34 29.81 -47.01
N TRP A 2 11.72 30.66 -46.06
CA TRP A 2 11.28 30.61 -44.66
C TRP A 2 10.18 31.64 -44.47
N LYS A 3 8.98 31.22 -44.04
CA LYS A 3 7.91 32.14 -43.62
C LYS A 3 7.88 32.18 -42.10
N ALA A 4 8.22 33.34 -41.56
CA ALA A 4 8.01 33.73 -40.18
C ALA A 4 6.51 33.89 -39.91
N VAL A 5 6.04 33.41 -38.76
CA VAL A 5 4.70 33.68 -38.24
C VAL A 5 4.87 34.55 -37.00
N ASN A 6 4.28 35.74 -37.07
CA ASN A 6 4.29 36.78 -36.05
C ASN A 6 3.50 36.36 -34.81
N LEU A 7 4.09 36.65 -33.65
CA LEU A 7 3.42 36.76 -32.35
C LEU A 7 2.55 38.02 -32.33
N THR A 8 1.27 37.88 -32.02
CA THR A 8 0.42 38.98 -31.53
C THR A 8 -0.01 38.67 -30.10
N LYS A 9 0.50 39.51 -29.20
CA LYS A 9 0.16 39.68 -27.80
C LYS A 9 -1.29 40.19 -27.70
N SER A 10 -2.17 39.46 -27.00
CA SER A 10 -3.48 39.94 -26.58
C SER A 10 -3.47 40.17 -25.07
N GLU A 11 -3.42 41.44 -24.70
CA GLU A 11 -3.72 41.95 -23.36
C GLU A 11 -5.24 42.05 -23.22
N ASP A 12 -5.85 41.15 -22.46
CA ASP A 12 -7.22 41.31 -21.98
C ASP A 12 -7.18 41.53 -20.47
N ALA A 13 -7.43 42.78 -20.10
CA ALA A 13 -7.73 43.22 -18.75
C ALA A 13 -9.14 42.74 -18.38
N VAL A 14 -9.26 41.93 -17.32
CA VAL A 14 -10.53 41.62 -16.70
C VAL A 14 -10.61 42.36 -15.38
N ALA A 15 -11.66 43.17 -15.30
CA ALA A 15 -12.01 44.05 -14.21
C ALA A 15 -12.16 43.31 -12.88
N ALA A 16 -11.70 43.97 -11.82
CA ALA A 16 -12.04 43.64 -10.45
C ALA A 16 -13.51 44.00 -10.21
N GLU A 17 -14.33 42.99 -9.96
CA GLU A 17 -15.68 43.15 -9.44
C GLU A 17 -15.61 42.99 -7.91
N GLU A 18 -15.96 44.07 -7.20
CA GLU A 18 -16.08 44.11 -5.75
C GLU A 18 -17.33 43.34 -5.32
N ASP A 19 -17.13 42.27 -4.54
CA ASP A 19 -18.21 41.45 -3.99
C ASP A 19 -18.63 42.00 -2.61
N PRO A 20 -19.91 42.37 -2.40
CA PRO A 20 -20.37 42.99 -1.16
C PRO A 20 -20.45 42.00 0.01
N ALA A 21 -19.78 42.38 1.09
CA ALA A 21 -19.96 41.99 2.50
C ALA A 21 -21.04 40.92 2.79
N SER A 22 -20.59 39.69 3.01
CA SER A 22 -21.38 38.65 3.67
C SER A 22 -21.48 38.91 5.18
N PRO A 23 -22.64 38.64 5.82
CA PRO A 23 -22.87 38.92 7.23
C PRO A 23 -22.08 37.96 8.15
N LEU A 24 -21.42 38.54 9.16
CA LEU A 24 -20.78 37.83 10.26
C LEU A 24 -21.78 36.92 10.98
N THR A 25 -21.66 35.61 10.79
CA THR A 25 -22.17 34.61 11.74
C THR A 25 -21.20 34.48 12.90
N THR A 26 -21.57 35.10 14.02
CA THR A 26 -20.99 34.94 15.34
C THR A 26 -21.14 33.49 15.82
N TYR A 27 -20.05 32.74 15.87
CA TYR A 27 -20.00 31.45 16.56
C TYR A 27 -19.80 31.70 18.08
N PRO A 28 -20.53 31.00 18.96
CA PRO A 28 -20.35 31.12 20.39
C PRO A 28 -19.00 30.53 20.80
N THR A 29 -18.18 31.37 21.41
CA THR A 29 -16.93 31.06 22.11
C THR A 29 -17.23 30.12 23.27
N GLY A 30 -17.11 28.81 23.02
CA GLY A 30 -17.10 27.79 24.05
C GLY A 30 -15.79 27.88 24.84
N SER A 31 -15.92 28.21 26.12
CA SER A 31 -14.88 28.32 27.12
C SER A 31 -13.91 27.14 27.11
N ALA A 32 -12.63 27.47 27.00
CA ALA A 32 -11.50 26.62 27.35
C ALA A 32 -11.58 26.28 28.85
N GLN A 33 -11.88 25.02 29.16
CA GLN A 33 -11.41 24.38 30.38
C GLN A 33 -10.18 23.55 30.01
N ASP A 34 -9.03 24.15 30.32
CA ASP A 34 -7.95 23.55 31.09
C ASP A 34 -8.13 22.06 31.45
N GLU A 35 -7.63 21.19 30.58
CA GLU A 35 -7.27 19.78 30.85
C GLU A 35 -5.83 19.57 30.32
N SER A 36 -4.93 20.48 30.68
CA SER A 36 -3.49 20.29 30.50
C SER A 36 -2.87 19.80 31.81
N GLU A 37 -2.98 18.50 32.09
CA GLU A 37 -1.96 17.71 32.78
C GLU A 37 -2.40 16.24 32.84
N LEU A 38 -1.45 15.31 32.66
CA LEU A 38 -1.59 13.85 32.55
C LEU A 38 -1.83 13.32 31.12
N ILE A 39 -0.76 13.21 30.33
CA ILE A 39 -0.29 12.00 29.59
C ILE A 39 1.00 12.41 28.85
N TYR A 40 2.07 12.62 29.60
CA TYR A 40 3.44 12.61 29.08
C TYR A 40 4.21 11.53 29.85
N ASP A 41 3.93 10.24 29.59
CA ASP A 41 4.80 9.17 30.10
C ASP A 41 4.62 7.79 29.43
N LEU A 42 4.25 7.76 28.14
CA LEU A 42 4.28 6.53 27.33
C LEU A 42 5.23 6.66 26.15
N LEU A 43 6.42 7.24 26.38
CA LEU A 43 7.56 6.99 25.51
C LEU A 43 7.89 5.48 25.61
N PRO A 44 7.97 4.75 24.49
CA PRO A 44 8.44 3.38 24.53
C PRO A 44 9.87 3.40 25.06
N ARG A 45 10.06 2.82 26.25
CA ARG A 45 11.38 2.50 26.78
C ARG A 45 12.17 1.83 25.65
N ASN A 46 13.34 2.39 25.38
CA ASN A 46 14.40 1.76 24.60
C ASN A 46 14.38 0.26 24.84
N PHE A 47 13.91 -0.51 23.86
CA PHE A 47 14.18 -1.94 23.81
C PHE A 47 15.67 -2.05 23.51
N SER A 48 16.46 -1.94 24.58
CA SER A 48 17.77 -2.53 24.65
C SER A 48 17.57 -3.99 24.28
N THR A 49 18.03 -4.35 23.08
CA THR A 49 18.22 -5.72 22.67
C THR A 49 19.32 -6.29 23.57
N ASN A 50 18.95 -6.62 24.82
CA ASN A 50 19.73 -7.51 25.65
C ASN A 50 19.74 -8.85 24.92
N GLY A 51 20.79 -9.02 24.13
CA GLY A 51 21.16 -10.26 23.47
C GLY A 51 21.26 -11.34 24.53
N LYS A 52 20.18 -12.10 24.69
CA LYS A 52 20.26 -13.42 25.31
C LYS A 52 21.06 -14.26 24.33
N ASN A 53 22.35 -14.40 24.63
CA ASN A 53 23.25 -15.39 24.06
C ASN A 53 22.61 -16.78 24.22
N PHE A 54 21.90 -17.23 23.19
CA PHE A 54 21.58 -18.63 23.02
C PHE A 54 22.86 -19.34 22.53
N ASN A 55 23.80 -19.53 23.46
CA ASN A 55 24.86 -20.52 23.33
C ASN A 55 24.23 -21.90 23.47
N ASN A 56 23.59 -22.39 22.41
CA ASN A 56 23.27 -23.81 22.30
C ASN A 56 24.24 -24.40 21.27
N GLY A 57 25.25 -25.11 21.77
CA GLY A 57 26.40 -25.64 21.03
C GLY A 57 26.10 -26.78 20.07
N ASN A 58 25.07 -26.65 19.23
CA ASN A 58 24.86 -27.53 18.08
C ASN A 58 25.19 -26.78 16.78
N ASN A 59 26.42 -26.98 16.34
CA ASN A 59 26.99 -26.41 15.13
C ASN A 59 26.19 -26.76 13.86
N ASN A 60 25.97 -25.73 13.05
CA ASN A 60 25.94 -25.77 11.59
C ASN A 60 24.66 -26.17 10.86
N LYS A 61 23.51 -25.67 11.30
CA LYS A 61 22.37 -25.49 10.37
C LYS A 61 21.41 -24.39 10.84
N PHE A 62 21.88 -23.15 10.93
CA PHE A 62 20.95 -22.02 10.99
C PHE A 62 20.15 -22.00 9.67
N PRO A 63 18.82 -22.18 9.71
CA PRO A 63 18.00 -22.19 8.52
C PRO A 63 18.10 -20.80 7.90
N PHE A 64 18.66 -20.73 6.71
CA PHE A 64 18.70 -19.54 5.89
C PHE A 64 17.33 -18.85 5.94
N CYS A 65 17.28 -17.61 6.43
CA CYS A 65 16.13 -16.76 6.16
C CYS A 65 16.11 -16.55 4.64
N ALA A 66 15.28 -17.34 3.95
CA ALA A 66 15.13 -17.26 2.50
C ALA A 66 14.68 -15.85 2.04
N ALA A 67 14.13 -15.06 2.97
CA ALA A 67 13.87 -13.65 2.80
C ALA A 67 13.82 -12.91 4.14
N CYS A 68 14.18 -11.64 4.10
CA CYS A 68 14.05 -10.68 5.18
C CYS A 68 12.77 -9.86 4.96
N PHE A 69 11.87 -9.90 5.93
CA PHE A 69 10.68 -9.07 5.98
C PHE A 69 11.01 -7.79 6.74
N ILE A 70 10.86 -6.62 6.11
CA ILE A 70 11.12 -5.32 6.73
C ILE A 70 9.78 -4.58 6.83
N GLN A 71 9.36 -4.28 8.06
CA GLN A 71 8.12 -3.53 8.31
C GLN A 71 8.27 -2.06 7.90
N ASP A 72 7.17 -1.38 7.59
CA ASP A 72 7.16 0.05 7.32
C ASP A 72 7.63 0.92 8.50
N ASN A 73 7.48 0.44 9.73
CA ASN A 73 7.94 1.13 10.95
C ASN A 73 9.35 0.70 11.41
N ASP A 74 10.08 -0.05 10.59
CA ASP A 74 11.46 -0.44 10.90
C ASP A 74 12.37 0.81 10.91
N PRO A 75 13.28 0.97 11.89
CA PRO A 75 14.13 2.15 12.01
C PRO A 75 15.07 2.38 10.81
N ARG A 76 15.25 1.38 9.94
CA ARG A 76 16.00 1.51 8.67
C ARG A 76 15.20 2.23 7.58
N VAL A 77 13.89 2.40 7.75
CA VAL A 77 13.00 3.07 6.81
C VAL A 77 12.90 4.54 7.23
N VAL A 78 13.45 5.43 6.41
CA VAL A 78 13.48 6.87 6.67
C VAL A 78 12.43 7.57 5.81
N TYR A 79 11.55 8.32 6.46
CA TYR A 79 10.49 9.08 5.80
C TYR A 79 10.83 10.56 5.73
N ASN A 80 10.50 11.20 4.60
CA ASN A 80 10.59 12.65 4.41
C ASN A 80 9.28 13.16 3.80
N GLY A 81 8.81 14.32 4.27
CA GLY A 81 7.48 14.85 4.00
C GLY A 81 6.46 14.46 5.07
N ARG A 82 5.17 14.75 4.84
CA ARG A 82 4.11 14.42 5.79
C ARG A 82 3.63 12.99 5.54
N TRP A 83 3.99 12.10 6.45
CA TRP A 83 3.52 10.72 6.46
C TRP A 83 2.66 10.49 7.69
N LEU A 84 1.46 9.93 7.46
CA LEU A 84 0.56 9.52 8.52
C LEU A 84 0.76 8.03 8.79
N LEU A 85 1.21 7.72 10.00
CA LEU A 85 1.25 6.37 10.54
C LEU A 85 -0.17 5.94 10.93
N ASN A 86 -0.63 4.84 10.34
CA ASN A 86 -1.92 4.21 10.63
C ASN A 86 -1.70 2.74 10.97
N GLY A 87 -2.44 2.19 11.94
CA GLY A 87 -2.44 0.75 12.21
C GLY A 87 -2.46 0.39 13.69
N THR A 88 -2.03 -0.83 13.97
CA THR A 88 -1.92 -1.40 15.32
C THR A 88 -0.46 -1.72 15.63
N THR A 89 -0.16 -2.08 16.88
CA THR A 89 1.19 -2.45 17.33
C THR A 89 1.87 -3.54 16.49
N PHE A 90 1.10 -4.39 15.81
CA PHE A 90 1.64 -5.53 15.04
C PHE A 90 1.52 -5.37 13.52
N GLN A 91 0.78 -4.36 13.06
CA GLN A 91 0.54 -4.10 11.64
C GLN A 91 0.36 -2.60 11.46
N THR A 92 1.42 -1.95 11.01
CA THR A 92 1.46 -0.54 10.69
C THR A 92 1.42 -0.33 9.18
N THR A 93 1.03 0.88 8.80
CA THR A 93 1.10 1.39 7.44
C THR A 93 1.47 2.87 7.51
N HIS A 94 2.28 3.33 6.58
CA HIS A 94 2.53 4.75 6.39
C HIS A 94 1.84 5.22 5.12
N SER A 95 1.12 6.33 5.22
CA SER A 95 0.34 6.87 4.12
C SER A 95 0.59 8.35 3.90
N THR A 96 0.53 8.80 2.64
CA THR A 96 0.67 10.22 2.31
C THR A 96 -0.11 10.57 1.05
N THR A 97 -0.58 11.81 0.98
CA THR A 97 -1.12 12.47 -0.23
C THR A 97 -0.17 13.55 -0.74
N ASP A 98 0.94 13.80 -0.04
CA ASP A 98 1.83 14.91 -0.32
C ASP A 98 2.71 14.57 -1.52
N ARG A 99 2.60 15.38 -2.57
CA ARG A 99 3.52 15.32 -3.71
C ARG A 99 4.95 15.65 -3.26
N GLY A 100 5.90 14.81 -3.65
CA GLY A 100 7.30 14.92 -3.26
C GLY A 100 7.64 14.26 -1.93
N ALA A 101 6.67 13.67 -1.22
CA ALA A 101 6.95 12.83 -0.06
C ALA A 101 7.84 11.63 -0.47
N ARG A 102 8.84 11.32 0.37
CA ARG A 102 9.88 10.33 0.07
C ARG A 102 10.04 9.29 1.17
N VAL A 103 10.42 8.08 0.76
CA VAL A 103 10.86 6.99 1.63
C VAL A 103 12.22 6.51 1.17
N GLU A 104 13.16 6.34 2.09
CA GLU A 104 14.45 5.72 1.84
C GLU A 104 14.63 4.46 2.68
N LEU A 105 15.19 3.40 2.07
CA LEU A 105 15.54 2.15 2.73
C LEU A 105 16.91 1.69 2.27
N ARG A 106 17.81 1.42 3.22
CA ARG A 106 19.09 0.73 2.96
C ARG A 106 18.95 -0.77 3.21
N PHE A 107 19.43 -1.58 2.28
CA PHE A 107 19.33 -3.04 2.38
C PHE A 107 20.46 -3.75 1.64
N ARG A 108 20.72 -5.01 2.00
CA ARG A 108 21.63 -5.91 1.28
C ARG A 108 20.84 -7.12 0.79
N GLY A 109 20.74 -7.29 -0.52
CA GLY A 109 19.97 -8.39 -1.09
C GLY A 109 19.93 -8.38 -2.61
N SER A 110 19.69 -9.56 -3.19
CA SER A 110 19.64 -9.79 -4.63
C SER A 110 18.31 -9.35 -5.26
N LYS A 111 17.28 -9.19 -4.43
CA LYS A 111 15.93 -8.78 -4.83
C LYS A 111 15.26 -7.98 -3.73
N ILE A 112 14.45 -7.00 -4.12
CA ILE A 112 13.54 -6.27 -3.24
C ILE A 112 12.16 -6.14 -3.89
N VAL A 113 11.10 -6.27 -3.09
CA VAL A 113 9.70 -6.01 -3.49
C VAL A 113 9.07 -5.06 -2.49
N VAL A 114 8.37 -4.04 -2.98
CA VAL A 114 7.64 -3.05 -2.18
C VAL A 114 6.16 -3.41 -2.17
N PHE A 115 5.57 -3.57 -0.99
CA PHE A 115 4.16 -3.89 -0.82
C PHE A 115 3.37 -2.74 -0.20
N GLY A 116 2.15 -2.56 -0.68
CA GLY A 116 1.25 -1.51 -0.24
C GLY A 116 -0.22 -1.91 -0.27
N THR A 117 -1.08 -0.94 0.04
CA THR A 117 -2.54 -1.06 -0.15
C THR A 117 -2.97 -0.17 -1.31
N VAL A 118 -3.66 -0.75 -2.28
CA VAL A 118 -4.36 -0.01 -3.33
C VAL A 118 -5.57 0.69 -2.68
N PRO A 119 -5.63 2.02 -2.65
CA PRO A 119 -6.78 2.74 -2.10
C PRO A 119 -7.99 2.64 -3.04
N VAL A 120 -9.18 2.94 -2.51
CA VAL A 120 -10.34 3.18 -3.37
C VAL A 120 -10.03 4.40 -4.24
N SER A 121 -10.20 4.27 -5.55
CA SER A 121 -9.87 5.30 -6.52
C SER A 121 -10.80 5.19 -7.73
N ASN A 122 -10.95 6.31 -8.44
CA ASN A 122 -11.82 6.44 -9.61
C ASN A 122 -11.23 7.46 -10.60
N ALA A 123 -11.99 7.86 -11.63
CA ALA A 123 -11.51 8.82 -12.63
C ALA A 123 -11.27 10.23 -12.07
N THR A 124 -12.03 10.62 -11.04
CA THR A 124 -11.93 11.88 -10.31
C THR A 124 -10.84 11.79 -9.25
N ASP A 125 -10.92 10.77 -8.39
CA ASP A 125 -9.95 10.47 -7.33
C ASP A 125 -8.92 9.49 -7.85
N ARG A 126 -7.98 10.00 -8.65
CA ARG A 126 -7.00 9.18 -9.37
C ARG A 126 -6.11 8.39 -8.41
N PRO A 127 -5.66 7.19 -8.82
CA PRO A 127 -4.75 6.39 -8.01
C PRO A 127 -3.38 7.07 -7.90
N PRO A 128 -2.64 6.84 -6.78
CA PRO A 128 -1.36 7.46 -6.58
C PRO A 128 -0.31 6.91 -7.55
N ARG A 129 0.68 7.74 -7.86
CA ARG A 129 1.80 7.43 -8.74
C ARG A 129 3.11 7.77 -8.03
N ALA A 130 4.04 6.83 -8.06
CA ALA A 130 5.32 6.95 -7.39
C ALA A 130 6.50 6.61 -8.32
N LYS A 131 7.66 7.19 -8.01
CA LYS A 131 8.94 6.95 -8.66
C LYS A 131 9.81 6.10 -7.74
N TYR A 132 10.49 5.12 -8.30
CA TYR A 132 11.37 4.21 -7.60
C TYR A 132 12.76 4.30 -8.20
N SER A 133 13.79 4.44 -7.37
CA SER A 133 15.19 4.34 -7.78
C SER A 133 15.97 3.43 -6.84
N ILE A 134 16.87 2.63 -7.40
CA ILE A 134 17.90 1.91 -6.66
C ILE A 134 19.22 2.65 -6.86
N ASP A 135 19.90 3.01 -5.77
CA ASP A 135 21.23 3.62 -5.76
C ASP A 135 21.32 4.96 -6.51
N GLY A 136 20.21 5.70 -6.59
CA GLY A 136 20.12 6.94 -7.37
C GLY A 136 20.25 6.75 -8.88
N ARG A 137 20.17 5.51 -9.36
CA ARG A 137 20.25 5.16 -10.79
C ARG A 137 18.88 5.28 -11.46
N GLN A 138 18.71 4.61 -12.61
CA GLN A 138 17.49 4.64 -13.44
C GLN A 138 16.23 4.54 -12.58
N THR A 139 15.27 5.38 -12.92
CA THR A 139 14.03 5.51 -12.18
C THR A 139 12.89 4.85 -12.93
N THR A 140 12.13 4.04 -12.19
CA THR A 140 10.93 3.39 -12.68
C THR A 140 9.74 4.11 -12.06
N GLU A 141 8.79 4.53 -12.87
CA GLU A 141 7.53 5.08 -12.37
C GLU A 141 6.45 4.00 -12.38
N SER A 142 5.67 3.92 -11.31
CA SER A 142 4.54 3.00 -11.19
C SER A 142 3.32 3.76 -10.74
N THR A 143 2.18 3.46 -11.37
CA THR A 143 0.87 3.95 -10.94
C THR A 143 0.14 2.79 -10.28
N VAL A 144 -0.37 3.02 -9.08
CA VAL A 144 -1.19 2.04 -8.38
C VAL A 144 -2.46 1.78 -9.21
N PRO A 145 -2.95 0.54 -9.35
CA PRO A 145 -4.16 0.28 -10.13
C PRO A 145 -5.39 0.95 -9.51
N MET A 146 -6.39 1.27 -10.33
CA MET A 146 -7.69 1.71 -9.82
C MET A 146 -8.42 0.55 -9.14
N ALA A 147 -9.11 0.82 -8.04
CA ALA A 147 -9.93 -0.18 -7.35
C ALA A 147 -11.16 0.44 -6.70
N ASN A 148 -12.27 -0.30 -6.68
CA ASN A 148 -13.51 0.11 -6.02
C ASN A 148 -13.53 -0.26 -4.52
N THR A 149 -12.57 -1.06 -4.08
CA THR A 149 -12.36 -1.47 -2.69
C THR A 149 -10.87 -1.50 -2.38
N PRO A 150 -10.45 -1.28 -1.11
CA PRO A 150 -9.03 -1.36 -0.78
C PRO A 150 -8.46 -2.77 -1.00
N ILE A 151 -7.32 -2.87 -1.69
CA ILE A 151 -6.62 -4.14 -1.94
C ILE A 151 -5.28 -4.14 -1.23
N GLN A 152 -5.15 -4.92 -0.15
CA GLN A 152 -3.94 -5.00 0.66
C GLN A 152 -2.89 -5.94 0.06
N GLY A 153 -1.63 -5.77 0.46
CA GLY A 153 -0.53 -6.67 0.10
C GLY A 153 -0.23 -6.67 -1.40
N GLN A 154 -0.47 -5.55 -2.09
CA GLN A 154 -0.22 -5.43 -3.52
C GLN A 154 1.23 -5.03 -3.78
N PRO A 155 1.94 -5.72 -4.69
CA PRO A 155 3.30 -5.34 -5.05
C PRO A 155 3.26 -4.09 -5.94
N PHE A 156 3.90 -3.01 -5.50
CA PHE A 156 3.97 -1.76 -6.25
C PHE A 156 5.23 -1.64 -7.12
N PHE A 157 6.32 -2.26 -6.66
CA PHE A 157 7.61 -2.23 -7.32
C PHE A 157 8.40 -3.50 -6.98
N GLN A 158 9.23 -3.93 -7.93
CA GLN A 158 10.22 -4.98 -7.71
C GLN A 158 11.53 -4.67 -8.44
N ALA A 159 12.65 -4.99 -7.80
CA ALA A 159 13.97 -5.02 -8.44
C ALA A 159 14.59 -6.39 -8.17
N ASN A 160 15.21 -6.97 -9.20
CA ASN A 160 15.83 -8.30 -9.17
C ASN A 160 17.28 -8.20 -9.66
N SER A 161 18.05 -9.26 -9.44
CA SER A 161 19.43 -9.40 -9.95
C SER A 161 20.36 -8.26 -9.50
N LEU A 162 20.17 -7.80 -8.27
CA LEU A 162 21.01 -6.78 -7.65
C LEU A 162 22.37 -7.39 -7.25
N ASN A 163 23.44 -6.58 -7.31
CA ASN A 163 24.80 -7.02 -6.98
C ASN A 163 24.95 -7.21 -5.46
N THR A 164 26.07 -7.75 -4.98
CA THR A 164 26.29 -8.06 -3.55
C THR A 164 26.55 -6.83 -2.66
N GLU A 165 26.44 -5.62 -3.20
CA GLU A 165 26.71 -4.37 -2.48
C GLU A 165 25.51 -4.00 -1.58
N GLU A 166 25.70 -2.96 -0.76
CA GLU A 166 24.58 -2.33 -0.07
C GLU A 166 23.84 -1.42 -1.04
N HIS A 167 22.51 -1.55 -1.04
CA HIS A 167 21.63 -0.78 -1.90
C HIS A 167 20.81 0.23 -1.11
N LYS A 168 20.46 1.33 -1.78
CA LYS A 168 19.50 2.32 -1.29
C LYS A 168 18.30 2.39 -2.23
N LEU A 169 17.14 1.94 -1.76
CA LEU A 169 15.86 2.18 -2.41
C LEU A 169 15.35 3.57 -2.01
N THR A 170 15.00 4.38 -2.99
CA THR A 170 14.26 5.64 -2.79
C THR A 170 12.92 5.56 -3.51
N ILE A 171 11.85 5.87 -2.79
CA ILE A 171 10.48 5.99 -3.28
C ILE A 171 10.08 7.46 -3.18
N GLU A 172 9.58 8.05 -4.26
CA GLU A 172 9.09 9.42 -4.29
C GLU A 172 7.65 9.47 -4.84
N VAL A 173 6.71 10.02 -4.08
CA VAL A 173 5.32 10.19 -4.50
C VAL A 173 5.24 11.35 -5.49
N ILE A 174 4.90 11.08 -6.75
CA ILE A 174 4.87 12.09 -7.82
C ILE A 174 3.51 12.79 -7.87
N ARG A 175 2.44 12.04 -7.58
CA ARG A 175 1.04 12.49 -7.59
C ARG A 175 0.19 11.56 -6.73
N ALA A 176 -0.71 12.09 -5.92
CA ALA A 176 -1.59 11.32 -5.06
C ALA A 176 -2.88 12.08 -4.70
N GLU A 177 -3.92 11.96 -5.53
CA GLU A 177 -5.28 12.40 -5.17
C GLU A 177 -5.93 11.46 -4.14
N THR A 178 -5.55 10.18 -4.19
CA THR A 178 -5.81 9.17 -3.16
C THR A 178 -4.49 8.79 -2.47
N PRO A 179 -4.51 8.36 -1.20
CA PRO A 179 -3.28 8.18 -0.43
C PRO A 179 -2.40 7.06 -0.99
N TYR A 180 -1.10 7.31 -1.11
CA TYR A 180 -0.11 6.26 -1.31
C TYR A 180 0.14 5.55 0.02
N ILE A 181 -0.26 4.28 0.13
CA ILE A 181 -0.20 3.50 1.39
C ILE A 181 0.90 2.42 1.29
N LEU A 182 1.99 2.62 2.03
CA LEU A 182 3.09 1.68 2.17
C LEU A 182 2.85 0.74 3.36
N GLN A 183 3.16 -0.56 3.19
CA GLN A 183 3.00 -1.57 4.24
C GLN A 183 4.31 -2.23 4.67
N HIS A 184 5.08 -2.78 3.73
CA HIS A 184 6.29 -3.51 4.06
C HIS A 184 7.17 -3.74 2.83
N PHE A 185 8.37 -4.25 3.08
CA PHE A 185 9.33 -4.65 2.07
C PHE A 185 9.68 -6.13 2.23
N PHE A 186 9.95 -6.78 1.10
CA PHE A 186 10.48 -8.13 1.07
C PHE A 186 11.84 -8.12 0.38
N VAL A 187 12.89 -8.51 1.10
CA VAL A 187 14.26 -8.54 0.59
C VAL A 187 14.76 -9.99 0.52
N THR A 188 15.23 -10.43 -0.64
CA THR A 188 15.89 -11.74 -0.79
C THR A 188 17.39 -11.54 -0.62
N PRO A 189 18.06 -12.21 0.34
CA PRO A 189 19.50 -12.10 0.51
C PRO A 189 20.25 -12.69 -0.68
N HIS A 190 21.54 -12.35 -0.83
CA HIS A 190 22.41 -13.04 -1.78
C HIS A 190 22.73 -14.47 -1.31
N PRO A 191 22.87 -15.43 -2.25
CA PRO A 191 23.43 -16.72 -1.90
C PRO A 191 24.85 -16.50 -1.37
N ARG A 192 25.15 -17.04 -0.18
CA ARG A 192 26.53 -17.02 0.34
C ARG A 192 27.36 -17.92 -0.57
N ASN A 193 28.44 -17.39 -1.13
CA ASN A 193 29.42 -18.19 -1.86
C ASN A 193 30.17 -19.08 -0.85
N THR A 194 29.61 -20.25 -0.54
CA THR A 194 30.17 -21.25 0.39
C THR A 194 31.50 -21.86 -0.08
N THR A 195 31.98 -21.49 -1.28
CA THR A 195 33.23 -21.97 -1.85
C THR A 195 34.48 -21.42 -1.16
N ALA A 196 34.40 -20.26 -0.49
CA ALA A 196 35.56 -19.69 0.21
C ALA A 196 35.80 -20.31 1.59
N ASP A 197 34.74 -20.70 2.31
CA ASP A 197 34.86 -21.24 3.66
C ASP A 197 35.29 -22.71 3.70
N LYS A 198 35.13 -23.46 2.60
CA LYS A 198 35.53 -24.88 2.56
C LYS A 198 37.01 -25.13 2.26
N VAL A 199 37.80 -24.10 1.95
CA VAL A 199 39.20 -24.28 1.53
C VAL A 199 40.18 -24.28 2.70
N MET A 200 39.79 -23.87 3.91
CA MET A 200 40.72 -23.86 5.07
C MET A 200 40.62 -25.05 6.03
N GLU A 201 39.64 -25.95 5.91
CA GLU A 201 39.49 -27.06 6.90
C GLU A 201 40.22 -28.35 6.52
N ASN A 202 40.82 -28.44 5.32
CA ASN A 202 41.53 -29.66 4.89
C ASN A 202 42.99 -29.40 4.51
N GLY A 203 43.70 -28.64 5.36
CA GLY A 203 45.16 -28.56 5.38
C GLY A 203 45.79 -29.89 5.81
N GLY A 204 45.54 -30.95 5.06
CA GLY A 204 46.42 -32.11 4.99
C GLY A 204 47.51 -31.82 3.96
N PRO A 205 48.80 -32.01 4.28
CA PRO A 205 49.89 -31.73 3.35
C PRO A 205 49.86 -32.77 2.24
N ARG A 206 49.66 -32.36 0.96
CA ARG A 206 50.02 -33.21 -0.19
C ARG A 206 50.07 -32.45 -1.52
N ASP A 207 51.32 -32.41 -2.00
CA ASP A 207 51.85 -32.52 -3.36
C ASP A 207 51.21 -31.77 -4.53
N ASP A 208 52.06 -30.89 -5.06
CA ASP A 208 52.00 -30.24 -6.35
C ASP A 208 51.72 -31.22 -7.49
N ARG A 209 50.53 -31.11 -8.09
CA ARG A 209 50.32 -31.54 -9.47
C ARG A 209 49.55 -30.50 -10.26
N ILE A 210 50.35 -29.74 -11.01
CA ILE A 210 50.01 -28.86 -12.12
C ILE A 210 49.08 -29.62 -13.09
N SER A 211 47.90 -29.07 -13.34
CA SER A 211 47.07 -29.49 -14.48
C SER A 211 46.55 -28.26 -15.22
N VAL A 212 46.88 -28.25 -16.50
CA VAL A 212 46.74 -27.18 -17.50
C VAL A 212 45.52 -27.47 -18.38
N GLY A 213 44.78 -26.42 -18.77
CA GLY A 213 43.79 -26.40 -19.85
C GLY A 213 42.35 -26.23 -19.35
N SER A 214 41.43 -25.54 -20.02
CA SER A 214 41.36 -24.98 -21.37
C SER A 214 40.11 -24.07 -21.46
N PRO A 215 39.97 -23.13 -22.42
CA PRO A 215 38.90 -22.13 -22.46
C PRO A 215 37.73 -22.53 -23.37
N GLY A 216 36.54 -21.97 -23.12
CA GLY A 216 35.53 -21.74 -24.15
C GLY A 216 34.10 -22.15 -23.80
N ALA A 217 33.18 -21.17 -23.82
CA ALA A 217 32.15 -21.06 -24.86
C ALA A 217 31.13 -19.98 -24.49
N THR A 218 31.09 -18.93 -25.31
CA THR A 218 30.09 -17.87 -25.33
C THR A 218 28.85 -18.37 -26.08
N ALA A 219 27.67 -18.31 -25.46
CA ALA A 219 26.40 -18.49 -26.17
C ALA A 219 25.46 -17.31 -25.89
N ARG A 220 25.07 -16.64 -26.97
CA ARG A 220 24.17 -15.48 -27.05
C ARG A 220 22.80 -15.98 -27.50
N PRO A 221 21.69 -15.66 -26.81
CA PRO A 221 20.35 -15.97 -27.32
C PRO A 221 19.88 -14.93 -28.33
N THR A 222 19.46 -15.42 -29.50
CA THR A 222 18.75 -14.73 -30.58
C THR A 222 17.28 -14.59 -30.20
N ILE A 223 16.73 -13.37 -30.24
CA ILE A 223 15.30 -13.11 -30.12
C ILE A 223 14.79 -12.77 -31.53
N THR A 224 13.90 -13.61 -32.05
CA THR A 224 13.21 -13.48 -33.34
C THR A 224 11.73 -13.16 -33.11
N ASN A 225 11.26 -12.09 -33.78
CA ASN A 225 10.00 -11.92 -34.54
C ASN A 225 8.66 -12.26 -33.86
N ALA A 226 7.49 -11.76 -34.26
CA ALA A 226 6.97 -10.65 -35.07
C ALA A 226 5.43 -10.88 -35.12
N ALA A 227 4.63 -9.82 -35.33
CA ALA A 227 3.18 -9.83 -35.63
C ALA A 227 2.27 -10.35 -34.48
N ASP A 228 0.99 -10.01 -34.34
CA ASP A 228 0.02 -9.71 -35.37
C ASP A 228 -1.27 -9.04 -34.82
N ILE A 229 -1.98 -8.40 -35.74
CA ILE A 229 -3.30 -7.76 -35.85
C ILE A 229 -4.44 -8.15 -34.88
N GLY A 230 -5.30 -7.17 -34.53
CA GLY A 230 -6.72 -7.41 -34.24
C GLY A 230 -7.49 -6.39 -33.38
N SER A 231 -8.06 -5.34 -33.99
CA SER A 231 -9.36 -4.73 -33.60
C SER A 231 -10.49 -5.49 -34.33
N PRO A 232 -11.80 -5.50 -33.94
CA PRO A 232 -12.62 -4.31 -33.60
C PRO A 232 -13.88 -4.50 -32.70
N ALA A 233 -14.61 -3.37 -32.52
CA ALA A 233 -16.07 -3.21 -32.51
C ALA A 233 -16.89 -3.10 -31.19
N LEU A 234 -17.65 -2.00 -31.16
CA LEU A 234 -18.75 -1.58 -30.26
C LEU A 234 -20.06 -2.32 -30.56
N PRO A 235 -21.04 -2.23 -29.63
CA PRO A 235 -22.39 -1.84 -30.05
C PRO A 235 -23.08 -0.80 -29.15
N SER A 236 -24.02 -0.10 -29.80
CA SER A 236 -24.93 0.96 -29.35
C SER A 236 -26.37 0.43 -29.25
N SER A 237 -27.15 0.88 -28.26
CA SER A 237 -28.62 0.80 -28.14
C SER A 237 -29.01 1.43 -26.79
N ALA A 238 -29.70 2.55 -26.60
CA ALA A 238 -30.83 3.23 -27.25
C ALA A 238 -32.23 2.69 -26.85
N TYR A 239 -33.00 3.60 -26.22
CA TYR A 239 -34.46 3.68 -25.99
C TYR A 239 -35.11 2.80 -24.89
N ASP A 240 -35.86 3.39 -23.94
CA ASP A 240 -37.33 3.50 -24.08
C ASP A 240 -37.99 4.46 -23.05
N GLU A 241 -39.11 5.02 -23.51
CA GLU A 241 -40.05 6.02 -23.02
C GLU A 241 -41.20 5.30 -22.25
N THR A 242 -41.78 5.77 -21.14
CA THR A 242 -43.04 6.54 -21.08
C THR A 242 -43.70 6.32 -19.69
N GLY A 243 -44.45 7.32 -19.20
CA GLY A 243 -45.68 7.07 -18.43
C GLY A 243 -45.82 7.76 -17.05
N PRO A 244 -46.64 8.82 -16.94
CA PRO A 244 -47.12 9.37 -15.67
C PRO A 244 -48.54 8.88 -15.35
N THR A 245 -48.76 8.37 -14.13
CA THR A 245 -50.11 8.02 -13.64
C THR A 245 -50.49 8.92 -12.47
N ARG A 246 -51.62 9.63 -12.64
CA ARG A 246 -52.17 10.69 -11.80
C ARG A 246 -53.29 10.14 -10.88
N ALA A 247 -53.27 10.67 -9.64
CA ALA A 247 -54.36 10.90 -8.67
C ALA A 247 -55.20 9.73 -8.11
N GLN A 248 -55.32 9.70 -6.79
CA GLN A 248 -56.60 9.93 -6.11
C GLN A 248 -56.38 10.30 -4.63
N SER A 249 -57.10 11.34 -4.20
CA SER A 249 -57.14 11.92 -2.86
C SER A 249 -58.44 11.46 -2.21
N GLU A 250 -58.37 10.66 -1.16
CA GLU A 250 -59.51 10.30 -0.32
C GLU A 250 -59.29 10.79 1.12
N SER A 251 -60.27 11.54 1.62
CA SER A 251 -60.31 12.09 2.98
C SER A 251 -60.62 11.01 4.02
N PRO A 252 -59.90 10.93 5.15
CA PRO A 252 -60.03 9.84 6.10
C PRO A 252 -61.19 10.04 7.10
N SER A 253 -62.00 9.00 7.27
CA SER A 253 -63.03 8.88 8.31
C SER A 253 -62.43 8.43 9.65
N ALA A 254 -62.87 9.08 10.72
CA ALA A 254 -62.20 9.11 12.04
C ALA A 254 -62.40 7.86 12.94
N SER A 255 -62.54 6.65 12.38
CA SER A 255 -62.62 5.40 13.16
C SER A 255 -61.48 4.40 12.86
N LEU A 256 -60.62 4.68 11.88
CA LEU A 256 -59.51 3.84 11.44
C LEU A 256 -58.21 4.06 12.25
N VAL A 257 -58.12 5.19 12.96
CA VAL A 257 -56.89 5.66 13.64
C VAL A 257 -56.48 4.81 14.86
N ARG A 258 -57.41 4.08 15.49
CA ARG A 258 -57.08 3.30 16.70
C ARG A 258 -56.50 1.90 16.41
N ILE A 259 -56.92 1.24 15.34
CA ILE A 259 -56.44 -0.12 15.01
C ILE A 259 -55.06 -0.09 14.30
N LEU A 260 -54.76 0.97 13.54
CA LEU A 260 -53.46 1.12 12.86
C LEU A 260 -52.27 1.32 13.80
N SER A 261 -52.49 1.84 15.01
CA SER A 261 -51.41 2.15 15.96
C SER A 261 -50.66 0.91 16.45
N GLY A 262 -51.37 -0.21 16.66
CA GLY A 262 -50.77 -1.46 17.11
C GLY A 262 -49.89 -2.10 16.05
N VAL A 263 -50.34 -2.11 14.79
CA VAL A 263 -49.60 -2.71 13.68
C VAL A 263 -48.35 -1.89 13.34
N LEU A 264 -48.45 -0.56 13.37
CA LEU A 264 -47.31 0.32 13.12
C LEU A 264 -46.25 0.22 14.22
N GLY A 265 -46.67 0.12 15.50
CA GLY A 265 -45.77 -0.11 16.63
C GLY A 265 -45.02 -1.44 16.52
N ALA A 266 -45.73 -2.53 16.17
CA ALA A 266 -45.12 -3.84 15.98
C ALA A 266 -44.13 -3.86 14.80
N LEU A 267 -44.46 -3.19 13.68
CA LEU A 267 -43.57 -3.07 12.52
C LEU A 267 -42.27 -2.31 12.86
N ILE A 268 -42.37 -1.19 13.57
CA ILE A 268 -41.19 -0.42 13.99
C ILE A 268 -40.31 -1.23 14.94
N ALA A 269 -40.91 -1.94 15.91
CA ALA A 269 -40.18 -2.81 16.82
C ALA A 269 -39.45 -3.94 16.07
N LEU A 270 -40.08 -4.56 15.06
CA LEU A 270 -39.46 -5.58 14.22
C LEU A 270 -38.27 -5.04 13.41
N ILE A 271 -38.40 -3.82 12.87
CA ILE A 271 -37.30 -3.16 12.13
C ILE A 271 -36.12 -2.87 13.06
N ILE A 272 -36.37 -2.36 14.28
CA ILE A 272 -35.32 -2.08 15.26
C ILE A 272 -34.59 -3.37 15.67
N VAL A 273 -35.34 -4.44 15.96
CA VAL A 273 -34.74 -5.76 16.29
C VAL A 273 -33.94 -6.31 15.11
N GLY A 274 -34.44 -6.17 13.88
CA GLY A 274 -33.74 -6.56 12.66
C GLY A 274 -32.42 -5.80 12.46
N ILE A 275 -32.43 -4.48 12.66
CA ILE A 275 -31.23 -3.63 12.61
C ILE A 275 -30.25 -4.05 13.72
N LEU A 276 -30.73 -4.28 14.95
CA LEU A 276 -29.87 -4.71 16.05
C LEU A 276 -29.20 -6.05 15.75
N LEU A 277 -29.96 -7.05 15.26
CA LEU A 277 -29.42 -8.35 14.85
C LEU A 277 -28.45 -8.22 13.66
N PHE A 278 -28.74 -7.34 12.70
CA PHE A 278 -27.84 -7.06 11.58
C PHE A 278 -26.51 -6.46 12.05
N LEU A 279 -26.55 -5.49 12.96
CA LEU A 279 -25.35 -4.88 13.55
C LEU A 279 -24.55 -5.87 14.40
N LEU A 280 -25.24 -6.73 15.16
CA LEU A 280 -24.60 -7.81 15.93
C LEU A 280 -23.96 -8.85 15.00
N ARG A 281 -24.62 -9.26 13.92
CA ARG A 281 -24.04 -10.14 12.89
C ARG A 281 -22.87 -9.49 12.15
N ARG A 282 -22.96 -8.19 11.83
CA ARG A 282 -21.88 -7.43 11.20
C ARG A 282 -20.65 -7.34 12.11
N ARG A 283 -20.86 -7.22 13.43
CA ARG A 283 -19.79 -7.28 14.44
C ARG A 283 -19.21 -8.70 14.57
N GLN A 284 -20.04 -9.75 14.52
CA GLN A 284 -19.56 -11.13 14.61
C GLN A 284 -18.75 -11.58 13.38
N LYS A 285 -19.09 -11.12 12.17
CA LYS A 285 -18.34 -11.48 10.94
C LYS A 285 -16.89 -10.99 10.95
N LYS A 286 -16.59 -9.94 11.73
CA LYS A 286 -15.21 -9.48 11.99
C LYS A 286 -14.41 -10.40 12.92
N ARG A 287 -15.04 -11.25 13.74
CA ARG A 287 -14.34 -12.22 14.61
C ARG A 287 -14.00 -13.54 13.91
N ASN A 288 -14.76 -13.96 12.90
CA ASN A 288 -14.60 -15.30 12.30
C ASN A 288 -13.89 -15.34 10.94
N SER A 289 -13.47 -14.21 10.38
CA SER A 289 -12.75 -14.20 9.08
C SER A 289 -11.23 -14.42 9.19
N SER A 290 -10.67 -14.59 10.40
CA SER A 290 -9.22 -14.79 10.59
C SER A 290 -8.72 -16.25 10.50
N SER A 291 -9.57 -17.27 10.26
CA SER A 291 -9.09 -18.67 10.35
C SER A 291 -9.28 -19.56 9.12
N ARG A 292 -9.93 -19.13 8.03
CA ARG A 292 -10.15 -20.03 6.87
C ARG A 292 -9.67 -19.54 5.50
N PHE A 293 -9.51 -18.24 5.28
CA PHE A 293 -8.95 -17.77 4.00
C PHE A 293 -7.42 -17.70 3.98
N PHE A 294 -6.79 -17.72 5.16
CA PHE A 294 -5.35 -17.64 5.28
C PHE A 294 -4.63 -18.99 5.07
N SER A 295 -5.30 -20.15 5.24
CA SER A 295 -4.61 -21.46 5.20
C SER A 295 -4.05 -21.88 3.84
N LYS A 296 -4.42 -21.21 2.74
CA LYS A 296 -3.84 -21.48 1.41
C LYS A 296 -2.68 -20.56 1.00
N PHE A 297 -2.44 -19.44 1.68
CA PHE A 297 -1.32 -18.54 1.39
C PHE A 297 -0.13 -18.63 2.37
N TRP A 298 -0.28 -19.26 3.55
CA TRP A 298 0.83 -19.47 4.51
C TRP A 298 1.81 -20.60 4.13
N LYS A 299 1.74 -21.20 2.94
CA LYS A 299 2.75 -22.22 2.55
C LYS A 299 4.14 -21.62 2.30
N TYR A 300 4.29 -20.28 2.31
CA TYR A 300 5.56 -19.57 2.12
C TYR A 300 5.86 -18.50 3.18
N SER A 301 5.04 -18.36 4.21
CA SER A 301 5.35 -17.38 5.25
C SER A 301 6.36 -17.97 6.23
N PRO A 302 7.57 -17.39 6.35
CA PRO A 302 8.53 -17.82 7.36
C PRO A 302 7.91 -17.61 8.76
N ARG A 303 8.19 -18.56 9.67
CA ARG A 303 7.77 -18.49 11.06
C ARG A 303 8.22 -17.15 11.66
N PRO A 304 7.35 -16.42 12.39
CA PRO A 304 7.76 -15.23 13.13
C PRO A 304 8.71 -15.67 14.24
N GLY A 305 10.00 -15.43 14.06
CA GLY A 305 11.01 -15.86 15.02
C GLY A 305 12.47 -15.64 14.61
N THR A 306 12.75 -15.18 13.40
CA THR A 306 14.12 -14.93 12.98
C THR A 306 14.27 -13.47 12.57
N LEU A 307 14.52 -12.64 13.58
CA LEU A 307 15.04 -11.29 13.40
C LEU A 307 16.44 -11.41 12.78
N CYS A 308 16.57 -11.05 11.51
CA CYS A 308 17.87 -10.82 10.91
C CYS A 308 18.39 -9.49 11.45
N VAL A 309 19.35 -9.58 12.37
CA VAL A 309 20.27 -8.47 12.69
C VAL A 309 21.32 -8.41 11.60
#